data_AF-A0A970TE27-F1
#
_entry.id   AF-A0A970TE27-F1
#
_cell.length_a   1.000
_cell.length_b   1.000
_cell.length_c   1.000
_cell.angle_alpha   90.00
_cell.angle_beta   90.00
_cell.angle_gamma   90.00
#
_symmetry.space_group_name_H-M   'P 1'
#
loop_
_entity.id
_entity.type
_entity.pdbx_description
1 polymer ?
#
loop_
_entity_poly.entity_id
_entity_poly.type
_entity_poly.pdbx_seq_one_letter_code
_entity_poly.pdbx_strand_id
1 'polypeptide(L)' 'GHVHVHDLADPAFPYQELVRLLKADGYDGWCTGELPDSPDRERVLQYFVALWRAYEELA' A
#
# COMPACT_ATOMS: atom_id res chain seq x y z
N GLY A 1 -6.94 -12.89 3.93
CA GLY A 1 -6.39 -12.29 5.16
C GLY A 1 -6.66 -10.80 5.19
N HIS A 2 -6.08 -10.07 6.15
CA HIS A 2 -6.14 -8.60 6.19
C HIS A 2 -4.74 -8.05 6.50
N VAL A 3 -4.26 -7.09 5.70
CA VAL A 3 -2.93 -6.47 5.84
C VAL A 3 -3.10 -4.98 6.08
N HIS A 4 -2.41 -4.48 7.10
CA HIS A 4 -2.41 -3.06 7.46
C HIS A 4 -1.17 -2.40 6.87
N VAL A 5 -1.38 -1.31 6.14
CA VAL A 5 -0.35 -0.56 5.42
C VAL A 5 -0.37 0.85 5.96
N HIS A 6 0.77 1.39 6.36
CA HIS A 6 0.82 2.71 7.00
C HIS A 6 1.11 3.79 5.95
N ASP A 7 2.35 4.24 5.85
CA ASP A 7 2.78 5.23 4.86
C ASP A 7 3.57 4.56 3.73
N LEU A 8 2.97 4.44 2.54
CA LEU A 8 3.62 3.84 1.37
C LEU A 8 4.84 4.63 0.85
N ALA A 9 4.99 5.88 1.27
CA ALA A 9 6.13 6.72 0.95
C ALA A 9 7.25 6.63 2.00
N ASP A 10 7.06 5.88 3.09
CA ASP A 10 8.09 5.68 4.11
C ASP A 10 9.25 4.83 3.54
N PRO A 11 10.46 5.42 3.37
CA PRO A 11 11.60 4.68 2.83
C PRO A 11 12.15 3.62 3.79
N ALA A 12 11.76 3.63 5.07
CA ALA A 12 12.23 2.66 6.05
C ALA A 12 11.59 1.28 5.89
N PHE A 13 10.39 1.20 5.30
CA PHE A 13 9.68 -0.06 5.10
C PHE A 13 9.65 -0.48 3.63
N PRO A 14 10.03 -1.72 3.29
CA PRO A 14 10.19 -2.15 1.90
C PRO A 14 8.85 -2.57 1.28
N TYR A 15 7.93 -1.63 1.04
CA TYR A 15 6.60 -1.93 0.52
C TYR A 15 6.60 -2.63 -0.86
N GLN A 16 7.54 -2.30 -1.73
CA GLN A 16 7.71 -3.02 -3.00
C GLN A 16 8.00 -4.51 -2.79
N GLU A 17 8.81 -4.85 -1.78
CA GLU A 17 9.08 -6.25 -1.42
C GLU A 17 7.85 -6.92 -0.83
N LEU A 18 7.13 -6.23 0.08
CA LEU A 18 5.88 -6.73 0.63
C LEU A 18 4.88 -7.08 -0.49
N VAL A 19 4.68 -6.19 -1.46
CA VAL A 19 3.75 -6.41 -2.57
C VAL A 19 4.19 -7.62 -3.41
N ARG A 20 5.48 -7.75 -3.71
CA ARG A 20 6.04 -8.92 -4.40
C ARG A 20 5.78 -10.22 -3.65
N LEU A 21 6.01 -10.23 -2.34
CA LEU A 21 5.80 -11.40 -1.49
C LEU A 21 4.32 -11.78 -1.41
N LEU A 22 3.41 -10.81 -1.23
CA LEU A 22 1.97 -11.07 -1.21
C LEU A 22 1.48 -11.67 -2.54
N LYS A 23 1.97 -11.14 -3.68
CA LYS A 23 1.65 -11.68 -5.01
C LYS A 23 2.19 -13.09 -5.21
N ALA A 24 3.43 -13.35 -4.78
CA ALA A 24 4.05 -14.67 -4.87
C ALA A 24 3.37 -15.73 -3.98
N ASP A 25 2.85 -15.32 -2.82
CA ASP A 25 2.07 -16.17 -1.91
C ASP A 25 0.64 -16.45 -2.42
N GLY A 26 0.21 -15.74 -3.47
CA GLY A 26 -1.15 -15.86 -4.01
C GLY A 26 -2.22 -15.21 -3.12
N TYR A 27 -1.82 -14.18 -2.37
CA TYR A 27 -2.71 -13.49 -1.44
C TYR A 27 -3.90 -12.84 -2.17
N ASP A 28 -5.12 -13.18 -1.73
CA ASP A 28 -6.39 -12.74 -2.30
C ASP A 28 -7.21 -11.85 -1.34
N GLY A 29 -6.59 -11.42 -0.23
CA GLY A 29 -7.23 -10.61 0.80
C GLY A 29 -7.17 -9.11 0.53
N TRP A 30 -7.52 -8.33 1.55
CA TRP A 30 -7.57 -6.86 1.45
C TRP A 30 -6.37 -6.23 2.16
N CYS A 31 -5.95 -5.07 1.65
CA CYS A 31 -5.00 -4.17 2.32
C CYS A 31 -5.71 -2.87 2.71
N THR A 32 -5.45 -2.36 3.91
CA THR A 32 -6.03 -1.12 4.42
C THR A 32 -4.95 -0.12 4.77
N GLY A 33 -5.09 1.11 4.28
CA GLY A 33 -4.26 2.25 4.65
C GLY A 33 -4.64 2.81 6.02
N GLU A 34 -3.73 2.74 6.99
CA GLU A 34 -3.86 3.34 8.32
C GLU A 34 -3.04 4.63 8.36
N LEU A 35 -3.62 5.68 7.78
CA LEU A 35 -2.98 6.98 7.66
C LEU A 35 -3.44 7.93 8.78
N PRO A 36 -2.57 8.85 9.23
CA PRO A 36 -2.98 9.98 10.05
C PRO A 36 -4.03 10.85 9.36
N ASP A 37 -4.70 11.69 10.14
CA ASP A 37 -5.62 12.69 9.59
C ASP A 37 -4.91 13.67 8.64
N SER A 38 -5.59 14.08 7.57
CA SER A 38 -5.15 15.08 6.60
C SER A 38 -6.29 16.05 6.27
N PRO A 39 -6.01 17.36 6.09
CA PRO A 39 -7.00 18.30 5.57
C PRO A 39 -7.44 17.96 4.13
N ASP A 40 -6.62 17.24 3.37
CA ASP A 40 -6.85 16.84 1.97
C ASP A 40 -7.04 15.32 1.84
N ARG A 41 -7.86 14.70 2.72
CA ARG A 41 -8.00 13.23 2.85
C ARG A 41 -8.20 12.51 1.52
N GLU A 42 -9.12 13.00 0.68
CA GLU A 42 -9.43 12.36 -0.60
C GLU A 42 -8.23 12.33 -1.54
N ARG A 43 -7.50 13.45 -1.65
CA ARG A 43 -6.30 13.54 -2.48
C ARG A 43 -5.20 12.61 -1.96
N VAL A 44 -5.00 12.55 -0.64
CA VAL A 44 -4.01 11.65 -0.03
C VAL A 44 -4.37 10.18 -0.31
N LEU A 45 -5.63 9.79 -0.15
CA LEU A 45 -6.09 8.43 -0.44
C LEU A 45 -5.95 8.08 -1.94
N GLN A 46 -6.19 9.04 -2.84
CA GLN A 46 -5.94 8.84 -4.27
C GLN A 46 -4.47 8.55 -4.58
N TYR A 47 -3.54 9.30 -3.96
CA TYR A 47 -2.11 9.04 -4.13
C TYR A 47 -1.67 7.73 -3.50
N PHE A 48 -2.22 7.38 -2.34
CA PHE A 48 -1.98 6.09 -1.71
C PHE A 48 -2.36 4.93 -2.63
N VAL A 49 -3.57 4.97 -3.21
CA VAL A 49 -4.03 3.95 -4.17
C VAL A 49 -3.18 3.93 -5.43
N ALA A 50 -2.84 5.10 -5.98
CA ALA A 50 -2.00 5.18 -7.18
C ALA A 50 -0.60 4.57 -6.95
N LEU A 51 0.02 4.83 -5.80
CA LEU A 51 1.33 4.28 -5.46
C LEU A 51 1.26 2.77 -5.21
N TRP A 52 0.22 2.28 -4.54
CA TRP A 52 -0.01 0.84 -4.38
C TRP A 52 -0.10 0.13 -5.74
N ARG A 53 -0.90 0.67 -6.66
CA ARG A 53 -1.04 0.12 -8.02
C ARG A 53 0.28 0.10 -8.77
N ALA A 54 1.08 1.16 -8.67
CA ALA A 54 2.41 1.20 -9.26
C ALA A 54 3.33 0.11 -8.70
N TYR A 55 3.26 -0.20 -7.39
CA TYR A 55 4.01 -1.31 -6.81
C TYR A 55 3.50 -2.68 -7.28
N GLU A 56 2.18 -2.87 -7.44
CA GLU A 56 1.60 -4.12 -7.98
C GLU A 56 2.02 -4.39 -9.44
N GLU A 57 2.19 -3.34 -10.24
CA GLU A 57 2.66 -3.43 -11.64
C GLU A 57 4.14 -3.80 -11.74
N LEU A 58 4.96 -3.37 -10.78
CA LEU A 58 6.39 -3.68 -10.71
C LEU A 58 6.70 -5.05 -10.12
N ALA A 59 5.74 -5.63 -9.39
CA ALA A 59 5.85 -6.93 -8.74
C ALA A 59 5.63 -8.10 -9.71
#